data_AF-A0A2N6ERI4-F1
#
_entry.id   AF-A0A2N6ERI4-F1
#
_cell.length_a   1.000
_cell.length_b   1.000
_cell.length_c   1.000
_cell.angle_alpha   90.00
_cell.angle_beta   90.00
_cell.angle_gamma   90.00
#
_symmetry.space_group_name_H-M   'P 1'
#
loop_
_entity.id
_entity.type
_entity.pdbx_description
1 polymer ?
#
loop_
_entity_poly.entity_id
_entity_poly.type
_entity_poly.pdbx_seq_one_letter_code
_entity_poly.pdbx_strand_id
1 'polypeptide(L)'
;MSQPLYRITFQGKLLYGFEQNEVRDNLAKLTKFDEKSLDRLFSGDVVTLKKDLDSLTAQRYKEVLDKTGAHCDMILQQEDGSSDQASQLPPEETGITCPKCGAAQQFGDSCSRCGILFSKYRQRQQRINEGLPPAQDTQPAQISYFDHHQEQLFILKAFGVILAIILLQAFLSQFIGLFLLFFPVIFLVYIRFKAASEDRSPTEVLAEHITLMPVMYTAEERKKEHVAWVTYSLILFNLFMFYGFEMNTDPLFMANNLMFLPLQPTVLNVPISLFSSMFLHANNQHLWGNMLFLWAVGTVVEKRIGPKRFITFYLLTGIAANLCFLIVHGIIIGGPAHIIGASGAIAGIMGLYAVRCYFKSMVFPLPILGIFSLFLPISLKVRLNALVLIGLFFLADLSGGIGQITGHASMVGHWAHIGGMLCGIGLAMAFKLSQQAFEERHLEIGSNSVHKQSPGMSLESGEESLNLILKENPENVEALLLLAQIKTKFRATPEGEQLYTRALGLLLKENRLPEAATTFVEFHRLYLKGIDGRSLYRLANYFNQQNELEHVATCLELLCNDPQTSGDLLEKSLYQYGKVLESLGMEDAAEHYFCRILDQFPNSPFSQKLQLQQQRG
;
A
#
# COMPACT_ATOMS: atom_id res chain seq x y z
N MET A 1 -0.86 -35.00 -30.28
CA MET A 1 -2.08 -34.30 -29.80
C MET A 1 -1.93 -32.84 -30.22
N SER A 2 -2.82 -32.34 -31.07
CA SER A 2 -2.89 -30.93 -31.46
C SER A 2 -3.15 -30.08 -30.23
N GLN A 3 -2.45 -28.94 -30.10
CA GLN A 3 -2.71 -28.01 -29.00
C GLN A 3 -4.11 -27.38 -29.19
N PRO A 4 -4.87 -27.16 -28.10
CA PRO A 4 -6.19 -26.53 -28.19
C PRO A 4 -6.07 -25.11 -28.77
N LEU A 5 -6.85 -24.83 -29.80
CA LEU A 5 -6.95 -23.51 -30.42
C LEU A 5 -8.12 -22.73 -29.82
N TYR A 6 -7.97 -21.41 -29.75
CA TYR A 6 -8.90 -20.47 -29.14
C TYR A 6 -9.26 -19.35 -30.13
N ARG A 7 -10.45 -18.79 -29.95
CA ARG A 7 -10.93 -17.58 -30.61
C ARG A 7 -11.32 -16.51 -29.61
N ILE A 8 -11.11 -15.26 -29.98
CA ILE A 8 -11.54 -14.08 -29.22
C ILE A 8 -12.85 -13.58 -29.80
N THR A 9 -13.85 -13.40 -28.95
CA THR A 9 -15.18 -12.93 -29.31
C THR A 9 -15.55 -11.65 -28.58
N PHE A 10 -16.35 -10.81 -29.23
CA PHE A 10 -16.89 -9.58 -28.68
C PHE A 10 -18.40 -9.51 -28.94
N GLN A 11 -19.16 -9.03 -27.96
CA GLN A 11 -20.63 -8.96 -28.01
C GLN A 11 -21.15 -7.56 -27.60
N GLY A 12 -20.41 -6.50 -27.92
CA GLY A 12 -20.83 -5.13 -27.59
C GLY A 12 -20.74 -4.74 -26.10
N LYS A 13 -20.20 -5.59 -25.22
CA LYS A 13 -20.06 -5.30 -23.78
C LYS A 13 -18.85 -4.41 -23.50
N LEU A 14 -19.04 -3.41 -22.66
CA LEU A 14 -18.00 -2.43 -22.30
C LEU A 14 -17.45 -2.70 -20.90
N LEU A 15 -16.17 -2.38 -20.68
CA LEU A 15 -15.58 -2.33 -19.35
C LEU A 15 -16.08 -1.11 -18.57
N TYR A 16 -16.17 -1.23 -17.25
CA TYR A 16 -16.69 -0.18 -16.37
C TYR A 16 -15.90 1.13 -16.53
N GLY A 17 -16.60 2.24 -16.71
CA GLY A 17 -16.03 3.58 -16.84
C GLY A 17 -15.74 4.05 -18.27
N PHE A 18 -16.07 3.25 -19.30
CA PHE A 18 -15.92 3.61 -20.71
C PHE A 18 -17.27 3.85 -21.40
N GLU A 19 -17.35 4.89 -22.24
CA GLU A 19 -18.53 5.17 -23.08
C GLU A 19 -18.45 4.49 -24.44
N GLN A 20 -19.59 4.11 -25.01
CA GLN A 20 -19.65 3.34 -26.27
C GLN A 20 -18.95 4.04 -27.45
N ASN A 21 -19.09 5.35 -27.57
CA ASN A 21 -18.46 6.13 -28.64
C ASN A 21 -16.93 6.14 -28.51
N GLU A 22 -16.41 6.26 -27.28
CA GLU A 22 -14.97 6.21 -26.98
C GLU A 22 -14.37 4.83 -27.33
N VAL A 23 -15.06 3.75 -26.96
CA VAL A 23 -14.60 2.39 -27.27
C VAL A 23 -14.63 2.10 -28.76
N ARG A 24 -15.63 2.63 -29.48
CA ARG A 24 -15.70 2.54 -30.95
C ARG A 24 -14.49 3.19 -31.62
N ASP A 25 -14.12 4.40 -31.19
CA ASP A 25 -12.96 5.12 -31.73
C ASP A 25 -11.63 4.41 -31.40
N ASN A 26 -11.50 3.86 -30.20
CA ASN A 26 -10.31 3.12 -29.78
C ASN A 26 -10.16 1.80 -30.54
N LEU A 27 -11.25 1.06 -30.74
CA LEU A 27 -11.25 -0.15 -31.55
C LEU A 27 -10.91 0.16 -33.02
N ALA A 28 -11.46 1.23 -33.59
CA ALA A 28 -11.17 1.65 -34.96
C ALA A 28 -9.66 1.91 -35.17
N LYS A 29 -9.03 2.63 -34.23
CA LYS A 29 -7.59 2.93 -34.24
C LYS A 29 -6.72 1.68 -34.11
N LEU A 30 -7.12 0.74 -33.27
CA LEU A 30 -6.35 -0.48 -32.98
C LEU A 30 -6.47 -1.54 -34.10
N THR A 31 -7.67 -1.71 -34.67
CA THR A 31 -8.01 -2.86 -35.54
C THR A 31 -8.20 -2.51 -37.02
N LYS A 32 -8.21 -1.22 -37.37
CA LYS A 32 -8.50 -0.69 -38.73
C LYS A 32 -9.87 -1.10 -39.28
N PHE A 33 -10.86 -1.37 -38.43
CA PHE A 33 -12.22 -1.66 -38.87
C PHE A 33 -12.89 -0.41 -39.48
N ASP A 34 -13.69 -0.62 -40.53
CA ASP A 34 -14.55 0.42 -41.11
C ASP A 34 -15.84 0.60 -40.29
N GLU A 35 -16.57 1.70 -40.51
CA GLU A 35 -17.78 2.00 -39.72
C GLU A 35 -18.83 0.88 -39.78
N LYS A 36 -18.99 0.22 -40.94
CA LYS A 36 -19.92 -0.90 -41.09
C LYS A 36 -19.54 -2.13 -40.25
N SER A 37 -18.25 -2.42 -40.13
CA SER A 37 -17.77 -3.51 -39.27
C SER A 37 -17.92 -3.16 -37.79
N LEU A 38 -17.73 -1.90 -37.41
CA LEU A 38 -17.97 -1.44 -36.04
C LEU A 38 -19.46 -1.52 -35.68
N ASP A 39 -20.37 -1.13 -36.58
CA ASP A 39 -21.81 -1.27 -36.33
C ASP A 39 -22.21 -2.73 -36.07
N ARG A 40 -21.61 -3.66 -36.81
CA ARG A 40 -21.82 -5.09 -36.59
C ARG A 40 -21.23 -5.60 -35.27
N LEU A 41 -20.16 -5.00 -34.77
CA LEU A 41 -19.57 -5.37 -33.47
C LEU A 41 -20.44 -4.95 -32.28
N PHE A 42 -21.24 -3.89 -32.46
CA PHE A 42 -22.12 -3.35 -31.44
C PHE A 42 -23.61 -3.69 -31.68
N SER A 43 -23.93 -4.58 -32.63
CA SER A 43 -25.30 -5.05 -32.88
C SER A 43 -25.84 -5.97 -31.78
N GLY A 44 -24.97 -6.43 -30.86
CA GLY A 44 -25.30 -7.40 -29.81
C GLY A 44 -25.05 -8.86 -30.21
N ASP A 45 -24.67 -9.10 -31.46
CA ASP A 45 -24.25 -10.43 -31.93
C ASP A 45 -22.84 -10.77 -31.44
N VAL A 46 -22.58 -12.05 -31.18
CA VAL A 46 -21.24 -12.51 -30.83
C VAL A 46 -20.38 -12.55 -32.10
N VAL A 47 -19.46 -11.61 -32.22
CA VAL A 47 -18.55 -11.51 -33.37
C VAL A 47 -17.18 -12.04 -32.98
N THR A 48 -16.60 -12.90 -33.82
CA THR A 48 -15.22 -13.39 -33.62
C THR A 48 -14.23 -12.37 -34.19
N LEU A 49 -13.41 -11.79 -33.32
CA LEU A 49 -12.37 -10.81 -33.69
C LEU A 49 -11.11 -11.48 -34.22
N LYS A 50 -10.74 -12.63 -33.64
CA LYS A 50 -9.58 -13.42 -34.06
C LYS A 50 -9.78 -14.87 -33.67
N LYS A 51 -9.26 -15.81 -34.47
CA LYS A 51 -9.38 -17.25 -34.26
C LYS A 51 -8.06 -17.96 -34.56
N ASP A 52 -8.01 -19.25 -34.27
CA ASP A 52 -6.90 -20.16 -34.50
C ASP A 52 -5.65 -19.76 -33.69
N LEU A 53 -5.87 -19.35 -32.44
CA LEU A 53 -4.82 -18.88 -31.53
C LEU A 53 -4.49 -19.95 -30.48
N ASP A 54 -3.21 -20.13 -30.15
CA ASP A 54 -2.84 -20.84 -28.92
C ASP A 54 -3.24 -20.03 -27.68
N SER A 55 -3.27 -20.67 -26.50
CA SER A 55 -3.75 -20.03 -25.26
C SER A 55 -2.95 -18.78 -24.86
N LEU A 56 -1.62 -18.76 -25.06
CA LEU A 56 -0.77 -17.65 -24.68
C LEU A 56 -0.99 -16.45 -25.63
N THR A 57 -1.10 -16.73 -26.93
CA THR A 57 -1.39 -15.70 -27.93
C THR A 57 -2.81 -15.15 -27.78
N ALA A 58 -3.80 -16.00 -27.51
CA ALA A 58 -5.18 -15.58 -27.26
C ALA A 58 -5.28 -14.64 -26.04
N GLN A 59 -4.57 -14.95 -24.96
CA GLN A 59 -4.56 -14.10 -23.76
C GLN A 59 -3.93 -12.73 -24.03
N ARG A 60 -2.84 -12.66 -24.80
CA ARG A 60 -2.24 -11.38 -25.23
C ARG A 60 -3.17 -10.55 -26.11
N TYR A 61 -3.88 -11.18 -27.05
CA TYR A 61 -4.86 -10.49 -27.88
C TYR A 61 -6.01 -9.92 -27.03
N LYS A 62 -6.52 -10.70 -26.08
CA LYS A 62 -7.56 -10.27 -25.14
C LYS A 62 -7.10 -9.05 -24.33
N GLU A 63 -5.91 -9.07 -23.75
CA GLU A 63 -5.38 -7.96 -22.95
C GLU A 63 -5.21 -6.66 -23.76
N VAL A 64 -4.85 -6.75 -25.04
CA VAL A 64 -4.71 -5.59 -25.91
C VAL A 64 -6.09 -5.03 -26.31
N LEU A 65 -7.06 -5.89 -26.58
CA LEU A 65 -8.43 -5.49 -26.91
C LEU A 65 -9.16 -4.91 -25.68
N ASP A 66 -8.99 -5.49 -24.49
CA ASP A 66 -9.57 -4.98 -23.25
C ASP A 66 -9.09 -3.55 -22.92
N LYS A 67 -7.86 -3.17 -23.29
CA LYS A 67 -7.35 -1.79 -23.13
C LYS A 67 -8.09 -0.74 -23.95
N THR A 68 -8.87 -1.15 -24.95
CA THR A 68 -9.72 -0.23 -25.71
C THR A 68 -11.05 0.09 -25.01
N GLY A 69 -11.33 -0.59 -23.89
CA GLY A 69 -12.61 -0.53 -23.17
C GLY A 69 -13.62 -1.60 -23.61
N ALA A 70 -13.28 -2.43 -24.61
CA ALA A 70 -14.12 -3.52 -25.11
C ALA A 70 -13.93 -4.81 -24.29
N HIS A 71 -14.99 -5.35 -23.67
CA HIS A 71 -14.90 -6.59 -22.92
C HIS A 71 -14.92 -7.80 -23.86
N CYS A 72 -13.76 -8.45 -24.06
CA CYS A 72 -13.62 -9.57 -24.98
C CYS A 72 -13.53 -10.91 -24.24
N ASP A 73 -14.15 -11.95 -24.80
CA ASP A 73 -14.16 -13.32 -24.29
C ASP A 73 -13.22 -14.22 -25.08
N MET A 74 -12.58 -15.19 -24.41
CA MET A 74 -11.71 -16.20 -25.04
C MET A 74 -12.39 -17.56 -24.99
N ILE A 75 -12.64 -18.16 -26.16
CA ILE A 75 -13.43 -19.40 -26.31
C ILE A 75 -12.61 -20.47 -27.04
N LEU A 76 -12.66 -21.73 -26.60
CA LEU A 76 -12.03 -22.88 -27.25
C LEU A 76 -12.70 -23.20 -28.60
N GLN A 77 -11.93 -23.41 -29.67
CA GLN A 77 -12.43 -23.91 -30.95
C GLN A 77 -12.48 -25.44 -30.93
N GLN A 78 -13.63 -26.01 -31.30
CA GLN A 78 -13.77 -27.45 -31.52
C GLN A 78 -13.51 -27.77 -33.00
N GLU A 79 -12.83 -28.89 -33.29
CA GLU A 79 -12.55 -29.36 -34.65
C GLU A 79 -13.83 -29.96 -35.26
N ASP A 80 -14.33 -29.36 -36.34
CA ASP A 80 -15.57 -29.78 -37.01
C ASP A 80 -15.38 -31.05 -37.86
N GLY A 81 -16.29 -32.02 -37.69
CA GLY A 81 -16.42 -33.22 -38.53
C GLY A 81 -17.88 -33.55 -38.84
N SER A 82 -18.33 -33.11 -40.03
CA SER A 82 -19.38 -33.64 -40.94
C SER A 82 -20.81 -33.98 -40.48
N SER A 83 -21.73 -33.10 -40.92
CA SER A 83 -22.97 -33.27 -41.70
C SER A 83 -24.15 -34.17 -41.28
N ASP A 84 -25.32 -33.50 -41.29
CA ASP A 84 -26.66 -33.93 -41.70
C ASP A 84 -27.40 -34.99 -40.87
N GLN A 85 -28.32 -34.50 -40.02
CA GLN A 85 -29.72 -34.93 -40.04
C GLN A 85 -30.63 -33.86 -39.43
N ALA A 86 -31.57 -33.38 -40.24
CA ALA A 86 -32.69 -32.57 -39.78
C ALA A 86 -33.64 -33.40 -38.91
N SER A 87 -34.27 -32.71 -37.95
CA SER A 87 -35.43 -33.15 -37.15
C SER A 87 -35.15 -34.10 -36.00
N GLN A 88 -34.69 -33.54 -34.88
CA GLN A 88 -35.29 -33.74 -33.55
C GLN A 88 -34.54 -32.86 -32.56
N LEU A 89 -35.23 -31.89 -31.94
CA LEU A 89 -34.72 -31.19 -30.75
C LEU A 89 -34.47 -32.23 -29.64
N PRO A 90 -33.26 -32.35 -29.07
CA PRO A 90 -33.03 -33.02 -27.80
C PRO A 90 -32.88 -31.98 -26.67
N PRO A 91 -33.05 -32.39 -25.40
CA PRO A 91 -33.63 -31.55 -24.36
C PRO A 91 -32.65 -30.51 -23.80
N GLU A 92 -33.21 -29.41 -23.33
CA GLU A 92 -32.56 -28.47 -22.42
C GLU A 92 -32.03 -29.19 -21.17
N GLU A 93 -30.96 -28.57 -20.65
CA GLU A 93 -30.37 -28.69 -19.32
C GLU A 93 -29.35 -29.81 -19.08
N THR A 94 -28.19 -29.39 -18.57
CA THR A 94 -27.80 -29.90 -17.25
C THR A 94 -27.41 -28.74 -16.34
N GLY A 95 -28.41 -28.08 -15.78
CA GLY A 95 -28.22 -27.32 -14.55
C GLY A 95 -27.73 -28.26 -13.43
N ILE A 96 -26.82 -27.78 -12.59
CA ILE A 96 -26.43 -28.46 -11.37
C ILE A 96 -27.31 -27.96 -10.22
N THR A 97 -27.94 -28.88 -9.51
CA THR A 97 -28.68 -28.54 -8.30
C THR A 97 -27.75 -28.57 -7.11
N CYS A 98 -27.71 -27.50 -6.35
CA CYS A 98 -26.83 -27.40 -5.20
C CYS A 98 -27.18 -28.47 -4.14
N PRO A 99 -26.23 -29.36 -3.77
CA PRO A 99 -26.48 -30.46 -2.83
C PRO A 99 -26.64 -30.02 -1.37
N LYS A 100 -26.55 -28.71 -1.09
CA LYS A 100 -26.79 -28.13 0.25
C LYS A 100 -28.10 -27.36 0.34
N CYS A 101 -28.43 -26.56 -0.67
CA CYS A 101 -29.58 -25.65 -0.61
C CYS A 101 -30.63 -25.90 -1.70
N GLY A 102 -30.45 -26.92 -2.53
CA GLY A 102 -31.42 -27.33 -3.56
C GLY A 102 -31.61 -26.34 -4.71
N ALA A 103 -30.76 -25.32 -4.83
CA ALA A 103 -30.88 -24.33 -5.89
C ALA A 103 -30.41 -24.91 -7.23
N ALA A 104 -31.29 -24.93 -8.22
CA ALA A 104 -30.94 -25.21 -9.60
C ALA A 104 -30.17 -24.02 -10.17
N GLN A 105 -29.02 -24.29 -10.79
CA GLN A 105 -28.16 -23.27 -11.39
C GLN A 105 -27.40 -23.87 -12.56
N GLN A 106 -26.80 -23.02 -13.39
CA GLN A 106 -25.88 -23.48 -14.41
C GLN A 106 -24.58 -24.04 -13.79
N PHE A 107 -23.86 -24.87 -14.55
CA PHE A 107 -22.66 -25.56 -14.08
C PHE A 107 -21.57 -24.55 -13.66
N GLY A 108 -20.93 -24.79 -12.52
CA GLY A 108 -19.87 -23.94 -11.95
C GLY A 108 -19.26 -24.58 -10.70
N ASP A 109 -18.12 -24.08 -10.22
CA ASP A 109 -17.39 -24.70 -9.10
C ASP A 109 -18.02 -24.41 -7.72
N SER A 110 -18.92 -23.43 -7.67
CA SER A 110 -19.62 -23.03 -6.45
C SER A 110 -21.11 -22.78 -6.66
N CYS A 111 -21.89 -22.93 -5.59
CA CYS A 111 -23.29 -22.58 -5.58
C CYS A 111 -23.46 -21.04 -5.62
N SER A 112 -24.15 -20.51 -6.63
CA SER A 112 -24.47 -19.09 -6.78
C SER A 112 -25.42 -18.58 -5.70
N ARG A 113 -26.20 -19.47 -5.05
CA ARG A 113 -27.14 -19.10 -3.97
C ARG A 113 -26.55 -19.19 -2.57
N CYS A 114 -25.83 -20.26 -2.24
CA CYS A 114 -25.34 -20.49 -0.87
C CYS A 114 -23.82 -20.52 -0.74
N GLY A 115 -23.09 -20.26 -1.82
CA GLY A 115 -21.65 -20.03 -1.83
C GLY A 115 -20.79 -21.24 -1.53
N ILE A 116 -21.36 -22.46 -1.45
CA ILE A 116 -20.54 -23.66 -1.24
C ILE A 116 -19.70 -23.96 -2.47
N LEU A 117 -18.44 -24.32 -2.27
CA LEU A 117 -17.67 -25.01 -3.30
C LEU A 117 -18.15 -26.46 -3.40
N PHE A 118 -18.61 -26.89 -4.57
CA PHE A 118 -19.18 -28.23 -4.74
C PHE A 118 -18.16 -29.35 -4.49
N SER A 119 -16.87 -29.09 -4.76
CA SER A 119 -15.77 -30.02 -4.47
C SER A 119 -15.58 -30.22 -2.96
N LYS A 120 -15.46 -29.12 -2.20
CA LYS A 120 -15.28 -29.16 -0.73
C LYS A 120 -16.51 -29.72 0.00
N TYR A 121 -17.72 -29.39 -0.47
CA TYR A 121 -18.95 -29.90 0.14
C TYR A 121 -19.13 -31.41 -0.09
N ARG A 122 -18.84 -31.91 -1.30
CA ARG A 122 -18.90 -33.36 -1.60
C ARG A 122 -17.89 -34.16 -0.80
N GLN A 123 -16.64 -33.69 -0.68
CA GLN A 123 -15.63 -34.33 0.18
C GLN A 123 -16.07 -34.41 1.65
N ARG A 124 -16.72 -33.36 2.16
CA ARG A 124 -17.25 -33.34 3.53
C ARG A 124 -18.42 -34.31 3.72
N GLN A 125 -19.34 -34.38 2.76
CA GLN A 125 -20.46 -35.33 2.76
C GLN A 125 -19.98 -36.79 2.66
N GLN A 126 -18.97 -37.06 1.83
CA GLN A 126 -18.36 -38.40 1.74
C GLN A 126 -17.79 -38.86 3.08
N ARG A 127 -17.05 -37.99 3.78
CA ARG A 127 -16.52 -38.31 5.12
C ARG A 127 -17.60 -38.56 6.16
N ILE A 128 -18.68 -37.77 6.13
CA ILE A 128 -19.83 -37.98 7.03
C ILE A 128 -20.50 -39.33 6.74
N ASN A 129 -20.69 -39.67 5.46
CA ASN A 129 -21.30 -40.95 5.06
C ASN A 129 -20.42 -42.16 5.34
N GLU A 130 -19.10 -41.99 5.32
CA GLU A 130 -18.11 -43.03 5.68
C GLU A 130 -17.91 -43.13 7.20
N GLY A 131 -18.65 -42.35 8.02
CA GLY A 131 -18.51 -42.34 9.47
C GLY A 131 -17.16 -41.83 9.97
N LEU A 132 -16.39 -41.17 9.09
CA LEU A 132 -15.11 -40.59 9.42
C LEU A 132 -15.35 -39.30 10.23
N PRO A 133 -14.60 -39.07 11.32
CA PRO A 133 -14.67 -37.81 12.04
C PRO A 133 -14.44 -36.63 11.08
N PRO A 134 -14.97 -35.42 11.39
CA PRO A 134 -14.66 -34.23 10.61
C PRO A 134 -13.15 -34.17 10.41
N ALA A 135 -12.70 -33.70 9.24
CA ALA A 135 -11.29 -33.47 9.00
C ALA A 135 -10.73 -32.77 10.24
N GLN A 136 -9.98 -33.50 11.06
CA GLN A 136 -9.01 -32.85 11.90
C GLN A 136 -8.21 -32.07 10.89
N ASP A 137 -8.22 -30.74 11.03
CA ASP A 137 -7.10 -29.94 10.56
C ASP A 137 -5.90 -30.80 10.88
N THR A 138 -5.19 -31.23 9.83
CA THR A 138 -3.93 -31.95 9.95
C THR A 138 -3.25 -31.40 11.19
N GLN A 139 -3.00 -32.27 12.18
CA GLN A 139 -2.34 -31.96 13.46
C GLN A 139 -1.61 -30.62 13.33
N PRO A 140 -1.97 -29.57 14.11
CA PRO A 140 -1.58 -28.19 13.84
C PRO A 140 -0.17 -28.21 13.29
N ALA A 141 -0.04 -27.99 11.96
CA ALA A 141 1.15 -28.36 11.20
C ALA A 141 2.32 -27.85 12.01
N GLN A 142 3.07 -28.77 12.65
CA GLN A 142 3.88 -28.51 13.85
C GLN A 142 4.35 -27.06 13.86
N ILE A 143 3.56 -26.18 14.51
CA ILE A 143 3.60 -24.75 14.18
C ILE A 143 5.04 -24.33 14.32
N SER A 144 5.67 -24.00 13.19
CA SER A 144 7.10 -23.78 13.16
C SER A 144 7.38 -22.65 14.12
N TYR A 145 8.52 -22.67 14.81
CA TYR A 145 8.95 -21.54 15.63
C TYR A 145 8.74 -20.21 14.88
N PHE A 146 8.97 -20.20 13.57
CA PHE A 146 8.83 -19.04 12.71
C PHE A 146 7.39 -18.63 12.34
N ASP A 147 6.40 -19.51 12.49
CA ASP A 147 5.00 -19.15 12.29
C ASP A 147 4.50 -18.26 13.45
N HIS A 148 5.05 -18.46 14.65
CA HIS A 148 4.86 -17.56 15.79
C HIS A 148 5.85 -16.38 15.82
N HIS A 149 6.96 -16.45 15.07
CA HIS A 149 8.04 -15.45 15.07
C HIS A 149 8.30 -14.91 13.65
N GLN A 150 7.24 -14.49 12.95
CA GLN A 150 7.35 -14.00 11.57
C GLN A 150 8.29 -12.80 11.43
N GLU A 151 8.45 -11.97 12.46
CA GLU A 151 9.44 -10.88 12.48
C GLU A 151 10.89 -11.40 12.48
N GLN A 152 11.18 -12.43 13.28
CA GLN A 152 12.52 -13.01 13.35
C GLN A 152 12.87 -13.73 12.06
N LEU A 153 11.90 -14.41 11.43
CA LEU A 153 12.09 -15.01 10.12
C LEU A 153 12.42 -13.95 9.06
N PHE A 154 11.74 -12.80 9.11
CA PHE A 154 11.98 -11.69 8.20
C PHE A 154 13.40 -11.12 8.35
N ILE A 155 13.82 -10.87 9.58
CA ILE A 155 15.17 -10.40 9.91
C ILE A 155 16.21 -11.44 9.50
N LEU A 156 15.97 -12.72 9.77
CA LEU A 156 16.87 -13.82 9.39
C LEU A 156 17.04 -13.92 7.87
N LYS A 157 15.96 -13.74 7.09
CA LYS A 157 16.04 -13.67 5.62
C LYS A 157 16.91 -12.50 5.17
N ALA A 158 16.79 -11.33 5.80
CA ALA A 158 17.66 -10.20 5.49
C ALA A 158 19.14 -10.53 5.75
N PHE A 159 19.47 -11.14 6.89
CA PHE A 159 20.83 -11.61 7.18
C PHE A 159 21.34 -12.65 6.17
N GLY A 160 20.49 -13.59 5.76
CA GLY A 160 20.83 -14.58 4.73
C GLY A 160 21.16 -13.91 3.39
N VAL A 161 20.40 -12.88 2.99
CA VAL A 161 20.67 -12.10 1.77
C VAL A 161 21.96 -11.31 1.90
N ILE A 162 22.22 -10.66 3.04
CA ILE A 162 23.49 -9.96 3.30
C ILE A 162 24.68 -10.92 3.13
N LEU A 163 24.61 -12.10 3.75
CA LEU A 163 25.66 -13.12 3.65
C LEU A 163 25.87 -13.56 2.19
N ALA A 164 24.79 -13.82 1.45
CA ALA A 164 24.86 -14.17 0.04
C ALA A 164 25.51 -13.06 -0.80
N ILE A 165 25.16 -11.79 -0.57
CA ILE A 165 25.77 -10.65 -1.26
C ILE A 165 27.26 -10.56 -0.97
N ILE A 166 27.69 -10.70 0.28
CA ILE A 166 29.11 -10.64 0.68
C ILE A 166 29.90 -11.76 0.01
N LEU A 167 29.40 -13.00 0.03
CA LEU A 167 30.05 -14.14 -0.62
C LEU A 167 30.14 -13.97 -2.14
N LEU A 168 29.08 -13.45 -2.77
CA LEU A 168 29.03 -13.20 -4.21
C LEU A 168 29.88 -12.00 -4.63
N GLN A 169 30.05 -10.99 -3.77
CA GLN A 169 30.83 -9.78 -4.07
C GLN A 169 32.29 -10.11 -4.38
N ALA A 170 32.91 -11.01 -3.60
CA ALA A 170 34.29 -11.43 -3.84
C ALA A 170 34.44 -12.06 -5.24
N PHE A 171 33.49 -12.90 -5.64
CA PHE A 171 33.44 -13.50 -6.97
C PHE A 171 33.18 -12.45 -8.07
N LEU A 172 32.16 -11.60 -7.92
CA LEU A 172 31.77 -10.56 -8.89
C LEU A 172 32.85 -9.49 -9.10
N SER A 173 33.59 -9.13 -8.05
CA SER A 173 34.62 -8.08 -8.10
C SER A 173 35.71 -8.37 -9.14
N GLN A 174 36.00 -9.65 -9.39
CA GLN A 174 36.99 -10.08 -10.39
C GLN A 174 36.48 -9.88 -11.83
N PHE A 175 35.18 -9.78 -12.04
CA PHE A 175 34.56 -9.62 -13.36
C PHE A 175 34.05 -8.20 -13.63
N ILE A 176 33.92 -7.35 -12.59
CA ILE A 176 33.40 -5.98 -12.70
C ILE A 176 34.23 -5.11 -13.67
N GLY A 177 35.55 -5.23 -13.67
CA GLY A 177 36.41 -4.44 -14.57
C GLY A 177 36.19 -4.79 -16.04
N LEU A 178 36.13 -6.08 -16.35
CA LEU A 178 35.82 -6.57 -17.70
C LEU A 178 34.40 -6.17 -18.11
N PHE A 179 33.45 -6.26 -17.17
CA PHE A 179 32.06 -5.88 -17.36
C PHE A 179 31.91 -4.40 -17.74
N LEU A 180 32.53 -3.49 -16.98
CA LEU A 180 32.45 -2.04 -17.24
C LEU A 180 33.04 -1.64 -18.59
N LEU A 181 34.03 -2.40 -19.08
CA LEU A 181 34.64 -2.19 -20.39
C LEU A 181 33.69 -2.56 -21.54
N PHE A 182 33.00 -3.71 -21.46
CA PHE A 182 32.15 -4.20 -22.55
C PHE A 182 30.69 -3.76 -22.47
N PHE A 183 30.21 -3.40 -21.26
CA PHE A 183 28.82 -3.02 -21.03
C PHE A 183 28.31 -1.89 -21.93
N PRO A 184 29.02 -0.75 -22.12
CA PRO A 184 28.51 0.34 -22.95
C PRO A 184 28.28 -0.10 -24.41
N VAL A 185 29.20 -0.91 -24.96
CA VAL A 185 29.12 -1.41 -26.33
C VAL A 185 27.97 -2.40 -26.47
N ILE A 186 27.89 -3.38 -25.58
CA ILE A 186 26.84 -4.40 -25.56
C ILE A 186 25.46 -3.77 -25.37
N PHE A 187 25.34 -2.81 -24.45
CA PHE A 187 24.09 -2.09 -24.19
C PHE A 187 23.64 -1.27 -25.40
N LEU A 188 24.55 -0.54 -26.08
CA LEU A 188 24.20 0.21 -27.30
C LEU A 188 23.79 -0.72 -28.46
N VAL A 189 24.43 -1.88 -28.60
CA VAL A 189 24.04 -2.91 -29.58
C VAL A 189 22.64 -3.45 -29.28
N TYR A 190 22.32 -3.71 -28.02
CA TYR A 190 20.97 -4.11 -27.61
C TYR A 190 19.93 -3.04 -27.91
N ILE A 191 20.19 -1.78 -27.55
CA ILE A 191 19.27 -0.68 -27.83
C ILE A 191 19.00 -0.59 -29.33
N ARG A 192 20.04 -0.74 -30.17
CA ARG A 192 19.91 -0.80 -31.63
C ARG A 192 19.06 -1.99 -32.09
N PHE A 193 19.32 -3.18 -31.56
CA PHE A 193 18.59 -4.40 -31.93
C PHE A 193 17.12 -4.36 -31.50
N LYS A 194 16.86 -3.93 -30.26
CA LYS A 194 15.51 -3.78 -29.71
C LYS A 194 14.72 -2.72 -30.47
N ALA A 195 15.33 -1.57 -30.73
CA ALA A 195 14.74 -0.53 -31.56
C ALA A 195 14.38 -1.04 -32.97
N ALA A 196 15.26 -1.83 -33.59
CA ALA A 196 14.98 -2.46 -34.88
C ALA A 196 13.86 -3.51 -34.79
N SER A 197 13.79 -4.29 -33.70
CA SER A 197 12.74 -5.31 -33.52
C SER A 197 11.35 -4.73 -33.21
N GLU A 198 11.31 -3.55 -32.61
CA GLU A 198 10.07 -2.85 -32.22
C GLU A 198 9.66 -1.77 -33.24
N ASP A 199 10.44 -1.56 -34.32
CA ASP A 199 10.31 -0.47 -35.30
C ASP A 199 10.23 0.93 -34.66
N ARG A 200 11.11 1.15 -33.67
CA ARG A 200 11.20 2.38 -32.88
C ARG A 200 12.55 3.07 -33.06
N SER A 201 12.64 4.34 -32.69
CA SER A 201 13.93 5.03 -32.66
C SER A 201 14.83 4.46 -31.56
N PRO A 202 16.12 4.17 -31.83
CA PRO A 202 17.09 3.80 -30.79
C PRO A 202 17.16 4.82 -29.66
N THR A 203 16.91 6.10 -29.91
CA THR A 203 16.92 7.13 -28.85
C THR A 203 15.72 7.04 -27.92
N GLU A 204 14.55 6.62 -28.42
CA GLU A 204 13.36 6.40 -27.60
C GLU A 204 13.51 5.17 -26.71
N VAL A 205 14.00 4.07 -27.29
CA VAL A 205 14.31 2.85 -26.53
C VAL A 205 15.41 3.13 -25.50
N LEU A 206 16.43 3.92 -25.86
CA LEU A 206 17.47 4.35 -24.92
C LEU A 206 16.88 5.15 -23.76
N ALA A 207 16.01 6.12 -24.02
CA ALA A 207 15.40 6.98 -23.00
C ALA A 207 14.55 6.19 -21.99
N GLU A 208 13.93 5.09 -22.39
CA GLU A 208 13.19 4.20 -21.49
C GLU A 208 14.09 3.41 -20.53
N HIS A 209 15.35 3.17 -20.91
CA HIS A 209 16.30 2.34 -20.16
C HIS A 209 17.32 3.18 -19.39
N ILE A 210 17.56 4.44 -19.79
CA ILE A 210 18.33 5.41 -19.00
C ILE A 210 17.45 5.91 -17.86
N THR A 211 17.50 5.21 -16.73
CA THR A 211 17.03 5.74 -15.45
C THR A 211 18.19 6.49 -14.78
N LEU A 212 18.27 7.79 -15.01
CA LEU A 212 19.35 8.66 -14.53
C LEU A 212 19.33 8.91 -13.00
N MET A 213 18.39 8.33 -12.25
CA MET A 213 18.27 8.56 -10.83
C MET A 213 17.92 7.27 -10.07
N PRO A 214 18.66 6.92 -9.00
CA PRO A 214 18.26 5.86 -8.09
C PRO A 214 16.98 6.26 -7.38
N VAL A 215 15.85 5.71 -7.83
CA VAL A 215 14.53 5.98 -7.25
C VAL A 215 14.38 5.19 -5.95
N MET A 216 14.98 5.69 -4.88
CA MET A 216 14.99 5.11 -3.54
C MET A 216 13.67 5.30 -2.78
N TYR A 217 12.53 5.02 -3.41
CA TYR A 217 11.26 5.04 -2.68
C TYR A 217 10.90 3.64 -2.20
N THR A 218 10.24 3.58 -1.06
CA THR A 218 9.63 2.35 -0.58
C THR A 218 8.46 1.96 -1.48
N ALA A 219 8.29 0.66 -1.73
CA ALA A 219 7.16 0.17 -2.51
C ALA A 219 5.82 0.71 -1.94
N GLU A 220 4.92 1.11 -2.83
CA GLU A 220 3.53 1.52 -2.57
C GLU A 220 3.30 2.88 -1.89
N GLU A 221 4.33 3.65 -1.53
CA GLU A 221 4.11 5.02 -1.01
C GLU A 221 3.68 5.99 -2.12
N ARG A 222 2.50 6.62 -1.94
CA ARG A 222 2.06 7.71 -2.81
C ARG A 222 2.96 8.92 -2.61
N LYS A 223 3.43 9.51 -3.72
CA LYS A 223 4.24 10.75 -3.75
C LYS A 223 3.55 11.96 -3.06
N LYS A 224 2.25 11.90 -2.78
CA LYS A 224 1.41 13.03 -2.37
C LYS A 224 0.95 13.01 -0.90
N GLU A 225 1.15 11.92 -0.17
CA GLU A 225 0.78 11.87 1.26
C GLU A 225 1.94 12.44 2.09
N HIS A 226 1.73 13.66 2.58
CA HIS A 226 2.62 14.48 3.40
C HIS A 226 4.01 14.80 2.80
N VAL A 227 4.23 16.09 2.53
CA VAL A 227 5.54 16.59 2.07
C VAL A 227 6.51 16.59 3.25
N ALA A 228 7.67 15.96 3.06
CA ALA A 228 8.78 15.89 4.03
C ALA A 228 9.55 17.22 4.07
N TRP A 229 8.89 18.27 4.57
CA TRP A 229 9.38 19.64 4.56
C TRP A 229 10.72 19.80 5.27
N VAL A 230 10.95 19.10 6.38
CA VAL A 230 12.20 19.21 7.13
C VAL A 230 13.34 18.59 6.33
N THR A 231 13.13 17.42 5.74
CA THR A 231 14.12 16.76 4.89
C THR A 231 14.52 17.65 3.72
N TYR A 232 13.54 18.22 3.01
CA TYR A 232 13.83 19.15 1.91
C TYR A 232 14.50 20.44 2.39
N SER A 233 14.09 20.96 3.55
CA SER A 233 14.71 22.16 4.13
C SER A 233 16.17 21.91 4.53
N LEU A 234 16.47 20.75 5.12
CA LEU A 234 17.84 20.34 5.43
C LEU A 234 18.67 20.18 4.15
N ILE A 235 18.12 19.60 3.09
CA ILE A 235 18.80 19.49 1.81
C ILE A 235 19.13 20.87 1.25
N LEU A 236 18.13 21.75 1.14
CA LEU A 236 18.32 23.11 0.64
C LEU A 236 19.30 23.91 1.51
N PHE A 237 19.24 23.74 2.83
CA PHE A 237 20.16 24.39 3.75
C PHE A 237 21.60 23.92 3.55
N ASN A 238 21.84 22.61 3.38
CA ASN A 238 23.17 22.08 3.08
C ASN A 238 23.68 22.53 1.71
N LEU A 239 22.81 22.60 0.69
CA LEU A 239 23.18 23.17 -0.62
C LEU A 239 23.57 24.64 -0.50
N PHE A 240 22.81 25.42 0.28
CA PHE A 240 23.11 26.83 0.55
C PHE A 240 24.40 27.00 1.35
N MET A 241 24.62 26.19 2.40
CA MET A 241 25.85 26.21 3.17
C MET A 241 27.05 25.91 2.28
N PHE A 242 26.96 24.89 1.44
CA PHE A 242 28.08 24.52 0.57
C PHE A 242 28.37 25.56 -0.52
N TYR A 243 27.39 25.85 -1.38
CA TYR A 243 27.60 26.73 -2.54
C TYR A 243 27.57 28.23 -2.20
N GLY A 244 26.81 28.61 -1.18
CA GLY A 244 26.66 30.00 -0.74
C GLY A 244 27.72 30.42 0.26
N PHE A 245 28.15 29.53 1.16
CA PHE A 245 29.06 29.88 2.26
C PHE A 245 30.44 29.20 2.15
N GLU A 246 30.52 27.87 2.12
CA GLU A 246 31.79 27.12 2.20
C GLU A 246 32.73 27.43 1.04
N MET A 247 32.21 27.46 -0.20
CA MET A 247 33.01 27.76 -1.39
C MET A 247 33.58 29.19 -1.42
N ASN A 248 33.01 30.09 -0.61
CA ASN A 248 33.40 31.50 -0.55
C ASN A 248 34.15 31.85 0.74
N THR A 249 34.39 30.88 1.62
CA THR A 249 35.00 31.08 2.94
C THR A 249 36.38 30.47 2.99
N ASP A 250 37.32 31.14 3.66
CA ASP A 250 38.68 30.64 3.87
C ASP A 250 38.65 29.26 4.59
N PRO A 251 39.25 28.21 4.02
CA PRO A 251 39.33 26.90 4.65
C PRO A 251 39.94 26.94 6.06
N LEU A 252 40.90 27.83 6.31
CA LEU A 252 41.51 27.97 7.63
C LEU A 252 40.52 28.54 8.65
N PHE A 253 39.68 29.49 8.25
CA PHE A 253 38.60 29.99 9.10
C PHE A 253 37.63 28.86 9.50
N MET A 254 37.23 28.03 8.54
CA MET A 254 36.34 26.89 8.81
C MET A 254 36.98 25.87 9.75
N ALA A 255 38.25 25.53 9.54
CA ALA A 255 38.99 24.62 10.41
C ALA A 255 39.19 25.17 11.84
N ASN A 256 39.38 26.48 11.96
CA ASN A 256 39.58 27.14 13.25
C ASN A 256 38.28 27.36 14.04
N ASN A 257 37.10 27.31 13.41
CA ASN A 257 35.85 27.71 14.07
C ASN A 257 34.65 26.77 13.90
N LEU A 258 34.51 26.07 12.77
CA LEU A 258 33.25 25.43 12.39
C LEU A 258 33.32 23.90 12.27
N MET A 259 34.52 23.35 12.05
CA MET A 259 34.77 21.90 12.06
C MET A 259 34.64 21.35 13.48
N PHE A 260 34.15 20.11 13.63
CA PHE A 260 34.00 19.51 14.95
C PHE A 260 35.37 19.42 15.63
N LEU A 261 35.43 19.90 16.88
CA LEU A 261 36.68 20.20 17.60
C LEU A 261 37.58 21.15 16.80
N PRO A 262 37.34 22.46 16.81
CA PRO A 262 38.09 23.39 15.97
C PRO A 262 39.58 23.42 16.33
N LEU A 263 40.45 23.73 15.35
CA LEU A 263 41.91 23.80 15.56
C LEU A 263 42.32 24.87 16.58
N GLN A 264 41.52 25.95 16.71
CA GLN A 264 41.69 27.00 17.70
C GLN A 264 40.47 27.04 18.61
N PRO A 265 40.37 26.12 19.60
CA PRO A 265 39.18 25.99 20.42
C PRO A 265 38.98 27.22 21.32
N THR A 266 37.76 27.74 21.33
CA THR A 266 37.28 28.82 22.20
C THR A 266 36.00 28.38 22.89
N VAL A 267 35.63 29.06 23.98
CA VAL A 267 34.39 28.78 24.73
C VAL A 267 33.14 28.88 23.84
N LEU A 268 33.21 29.71 22.77
CA LEU A 268 32.10 29.90 21.85
C LEU A 268 32.11 28.93 20.67
N ASN A 269 33.26 28.71 20.03
CA ASN A 269 33.30 27.92 18.80
C ASN A 269 33.19 26.41 19.05
N VAL A 270 33.61 25.90 20.22
CA VAL A 270 33.49 24.48 20.56
C VAL A 270 32.03 24.02 20.57
N PRO A 271 31.09 24.64 21.32
CA PRO A 271 29.70 24.23 21.27
C PRO A 271 29.04 24.49 19.91
N ILE A 272 29.42 25.55 19.19
CA ILE A 272 28.89 25.82 17.84
C ILE A 272 29.33 24.71 16.87
N SER A 273 30.59 24.28 16.94
CA SER A 273 31.17 23.25 16.07
C SER A 273 30.48 21.90 16.17
N LEU A 274 29.85 21.61 17.32
CA LEU A 274 29.07 20.39 17.52
C LEU A 274 27.90 20.31 16.54
N PHE A 275 27.33 21.46 16.18
CA PHE A 275 26.21 21.57 15.23
C PHE A 275 26.66 21.98 13.84
N SER A 276 27.55 22.97 13.70
CA SER A 276 27.95 23.48 12.38
C SER A 276 28.65 22.42 11.54
N SER A 277 29.44 21.53 12.17
CA SER A 277 30.14 20.44 11.49
C SER A 277 29.20 19.50 10.72
N MET A 278 27.95 19.35 11.17
CA MET A 278 26.92 18.53 10.52
C MET A 278 26.47 19.08 9.16
N PHE A 279 26.78 20.35 8.87
CA PHE A 279 26.34 21.03 7.66
C PHE A 279 27.47 21.39 6.70
N LEU A 280 28.72 21.07 7.06
CA LEU A 280 29.90 21.30 6.24
C LEU A 280 30.26 20.08 5.40
N HIS A 281 30.76 20.27 4.18
CA HIS A 281 31.13 19.20 3.27
C HIS A 281 32.50 19.41 2.62
N ALA A 282 33.25 18.33 2.48
CA ALA A 282 34.62 18.39 1.95
C ALA A 282 34.67 18.70 0.45
N ASN A 283 33.64 18.30 -0.32
CA ASN A 283 33.57 18.47 -1.77
C ASN A 283 32.15 18.15 -2.29
N ASN A 284 31.93 18.39 -3.60
CA ASN A 284 30.67 18.11 -4.28
C ASN A 284 30.21 16.65 -4.13
N GLN A 285 31.11 15.67 -4.25
CA GLN A 285 30.74 14.25 -4.15
C GLN A 285 30.24 13.90 -2.74
N HIS A 286 30.89 14.45 -1.71
CA HIS A 286 30.48 14.29 -0.32
C HIS A 286 29.10 14.92 -0.07
N LEU A 287 28.86 16.13 -0.58
CA LEU A 287 27.56 16.81 -0.48
C LEU A 287 26.45 16.01 -1.17
N TRP A 288 26.58 15.74 -2.47
CA TRP A 288 25.52 15.08 -3.24
C TRP A 288 25.26 13.64 -2.78
N GLY A 289 26.29 12.93 -2.31
CA GLY A 289 26.14 11.64 -1.65
C GLY A 289 25.24 11.75 -0.41
N ASN A 290 25.58 12.67 0.51
CA ASN A 290 24.78 12.90 1.72
C ASN A 290 23.35 13.32 1.39
N MET A 291 23.16 14.23 0.43
CA MET A 291 21.82 14.71 0.06
C MET A 291 20.96 13.61 -0.55
N LEU A 292 21.56 12.71 -1.35
CA LEU A 292 20.85 11.57 -1.91
C LEU A 292 20.37 10.61 -0.81
N PHE A 293 21.23 10.27 0.16
CA PHE A 293 20.85 9.42 1.29
C PHE A 293 19.83 10.09 2.20
N LEU A 294 20.01 11.38 2.51
CA LEU A 294 19.08 12.16 3.31
C LEU A 294 17.70 12.24 2.64
N TRP A 295 17.65 12.44 1.33
CA TRP A 295 16.40 12.41 0.59
C TRP A 295 15.73 11.03 0.62
N ALA A 296 16.49 9.98 0.31
CA ALA A 296 15.99 8.61 0.26
C ALA A 296 15.42 8.13 1.60
N VAL A 297 16.20 8.27 2.67
CA VAL A 297 15.86 7.74 4.00
C VAL A 297 15.04 8.76 4.79
N GLY A 298 15.41 10.05 4.71
CA GLY A 298 14.78 11.12 5.48
C GLY A 298 13.31 11.33 5.12
N THR A 299 12.96 11.32 3.83
CA THR A 299 11.56 11.51 3.41
C THR A 299 10.64 10.41 3.95
N VAL A 300 11.13 9.17 4.01
CA VAL A 300 10.38 8.00 4.50
C VAL A 300 10.24 8.01 6.02
N VAL A 301 11.30 8.40 6.73
CA VAL A 301 11.27 8.48 8.20
C VAL A 301 10.44 9.68 8.67
N GLU A 302 10.63 10.87 8.10
CA GLU A 302 9.92 12.09 8.49
C GLU A 302 8.40 11.92 8.42
N LYS A 303 7.87 11.28 7.37
CA LYS A 303 6.44 11.01 7.24
C LYS A 303 5.87 10.16 8.36
N ARG A 304 6.67 9.26 8.95
CA ARG A 304 6.22 8.32 9.99
C ARG A 304 6.35 8.85 11.40
N ILE A 305 7.37 9.65 11.67
CA ILE A 305 7.64 10.17 13.01
C ILE A 305 7.23 11.64 13.17
N GLY A 306 6.92 12.32 12.06
CA GLY A 306 6.59 13.72 11.99
C GLY A 306 7.81 14.65 12.00
N PRO A 307 7.66 15.89 11.49
CA PRO A 307 8.76 16.83 11.26
C PRO A 307 9.52 17.20 12.55
N LYS A 308 8.81 17.40 13.67
CA LYS A 308 9.42 17.80 14.95
C LYS A 308 10.33 16.72 15.54
N ARG A 309 9.89 15.46 15.54
CA ARG A 309 10.72 14.34 16.01
C ARG A 309 11.88 14.11 15.05
N PHE A 310 11.62 14.22 13.75
CA PHE A 310 12.65 14.06 12.72
C PHE A 310 13.82 15.03 12.90
N ILE A 311 13.59 16.34 13.00
CA ILE A 311 14.69 17.31 13.20
C ILE A 311 15.42 17.07 14.53
N THR A 312 14.68 16.73 15.59
CA THR A 312 15.27 16.47 16.91
C THR A 312 16.20 15.25 16.86
N PHE A 313 15.74 14.14 16.26
CA PHE A 313 16.54 12.93 16.14
C PHE A 313 17.72 13.10 15.18
N TYR A 314 17.56 13.87 14.09
CA TYR A 314 18.66 14.22 13.19
C TYR A 314 19.79 14.93 13.96
N LEU A 315 19.45 15.94 14.76
CA LEU A 315 20.44 16.67 15.57
C LEU A 315 21.05 15.80 16.67
N LEU A 316 20.25 15.06 17.43
CA LEU A 316 20.75 14.20 18.51
C LEU A 316 21.68 13.10 18.01
N THR A 317 21.33 12.45 16.88
CA THR A 317 22.18 11.42 16.30
C THR A 317 23.45 11.98 15.69
N GLY A 318 23.43 13.20 15.12
CA GLY A 318 24.63 13.90 14.68
C GLY A 318 25.58 14.24 15.83
N ILE A 319 25.04 14.72 16.96
CA ILE A 319 25.82 14.94 18.19
C ILE A 319 26.43 13.61 18.67
N ALA A 320 25.63 12.55 18.75
CA ALA A 320 26.11 11.24 19.18
C ALA A 320 27.19 10.67 18.23
N ALA A 321 27.05 10.89 16.92
CA ALA A 321 28.07 10.53 15.93
C ALA A 321 29.39 11.26 16.18
N ASN A 322 29.35 12.58 16.38
CA ASN A 322 30.53 13.39 16.69
C ASN A 322 31.21 12.92 18.00
N LEU A 323 30.44 12.66 19.04
CA LEU A 323 30.96 12.16 20.32
C LEU A 323 31.57 10.76 20.19
N CYS A 324 30.93 9.85 19.45
CA CYS A 324 31.47 8.51 19.20
C CYS A 324 32.80 8.58 18.43
N PHE A 325 32.88 9.45 17.42
CA PHE A 325 34.11 9.69 16.68
C PHE A 325 35.23 10.23 17.58
N LEU A 326 34.93 11.20 18.45
CA LEU A 326 35.90 11.71 19.44
C LEU A 326 36.42 10.59 20.34
N ILE A 327 35.52 9.76 20.90
CA ILE A 327 35.91 8.68 21.81
C ILE A 327 36.84 7.70 21.10
N VAL A 328 36.47 7.23 19.90
CA VAL A 328 37.28 6.20 19.23
C VAL A 328 38.52 6.78 18.58
N HIS A 329 38.39 7.79 17.72
CA HIS A 329 39.51 8.31 16.94
C HIS A 329 40.43 9.21 17.78
N GLY A 330 39.84 10.06 18.63
CA GLY A 330 40.60 10.98 19.48
C GLY A 330 41.22 10.33 20.70
N ILE A 331 40.44 9.52 21.44
CA ILE A 331 40.90 8.96 22.73
C ILE A 331 41.54 7.58 22.57
N ILE A 332 40.93 6.66 21.80
CA ILE A 332 41.43 5.27 21.69
C ILE A 332 42.57 5.17 20.67
N ILE A 333 42.38 5.70 19.47
CA ILE A 333 43.39 5.63 18.38
C ILE A 333 44.49 6.69 18.58
N GLY A 334 44.16 7.85 19.17
CA GLY A 334 45.10 8.95 19.41
C GLY A 334 45.37 9.82 18.17
N GLY A 335 44.46 9.86 17.21
CA GLY A 335 44.56 10.67 15.99
C GLY A 335 43.83 12.01 16.06
N PRO A 336 44.06 12.93 15.10
CA PRO A 336 43.34 14.21 15.03
C PRO A 336 41.83 13.97 14.85
N ALA A 337 41.02 14.44 15.81
CA ALA A 337 39.59 14.15 15.89
C ALA A 337 38.72 15.25 15.23
N HIS A 338 39.13 15.70 14.04
CA HIS A 338 38.42 16.73 13.30
C HIS A 338 37.54 16.11 12.21
N ILE A 339 36.24 16.44 12.20
CA ILE A 339 35.29 15.89 11.22
C ILE A 339 34.29 16.95 10.76
N ILE A 340 33.82 16.77 9.52
CA ILE A 340 32.71 17.48 8.90
C ILE A 340 31.83 16.48 8.17
N GLY A 341 30.55 16.82 8.02
CA GLY A 341 29.61 16.08 7.20
C GLY A 341 28.31 15.78 7.91
N ALA A 342 27.23 15.82 7.13
CA ALA A 342 25.90 15.38 7.55
C ALA A 342 25.80 13.87 7.80
N SER A 343 26.79 13.09 7.36
CA SER A 343 26.72 11.63 7.25
C SER A 343 26.51 10.92 8.59
N GLY A 344 27.03 11.44 9.71
CA GLY A 344 26.78 10.89 11.04
C GLY A 344 25.31 10.97 11.46
N ALA A 345 24.66 12.11 11.22
CA ALA A 345 23.23 12.28 11.47
C ALA A 345 22.38 11.46 10.50
N ILE A 346 22.77 11.39 9.23
CA ILE A 346 22.11 10.54 8.24
C ILE A 346 22.19 9.06 8.62
N ALA A 347 23.35 8.59 9.09
CA ALA A 347 23.50 7.22 9.61
C ALA A 347 22.60 6.98 10.82
N GLY A 348 22.41 8.00 11.67
CA GLY A 348 21.38 7.99 12.71
C GLY A 348 19.97 7.80 12.18
N ILE A 349 19.57 8.59 11.18
CA ILE A 349 18.27 8.43 10.52
C ILE A 349 18.15 7.04 9.86
N MET A 350 19.23 6.45 9.33
CA MET A 350 19.24 5.06 8.86
C MET A 350 19.00 4.07 10.02
N GLY A 351 19.55 4.32 11.20
CA GLY A 351 19.25 3.54 12.41
C GLY A 351 17.77 3.62 12.80
N LEU A 352 17.16 4.82 12.74
CA LEU A 352 15.72 4.98 12.94
C LEU A 352 14.91 4.22 11.88
N TYR A 353 15.32 4.32 10.62
CA TYR A 353 14.69 3.62 9.52
C TYR A 353 14.72 2.10 9.76
N ALA A 354 15.86 1.55 10.18
CA ALA A 354 16.03 0.12 10.43
C ALA A 354 15.02 -0.42 11.45
N VAL A 355 14.56 0.40 12.39
CA VAL A 355 13.55 0.01 13.38
C VAL A 355 12.14 0.36 12.91
N ARG A 356 11.89 1.60 12.48
CA ARG A 356 10.54 2.10 12.19
C ARG A 356 9.99 1.61 10.84
N CYS A 357 10.88 1.29 9.90
CA CYS A 357 10.55 0.99 8.51
C CYS A 357 11.13 -0.36 8.05
N TYR A 358 11.45 -1.27 8.98
CA TYR A 358 12.17 -2.51 8.70
C TYR A 358 11.52 -3.38 7.61
N PHE A 359 10.20 -3.37 7.55
CA PHE A 359 9.39 -4.15 6.61
C PHE A 359 9.32 -3.54 5.21
N LYS A 360 9.83 -2.31 5.03
CA LYS A 360 9.82 -1.62 3.75
C LYS A 360 10.97 -2.08 2.86
N SER A 361 10.66 -2.17 1.57
CA SER A 361 11.66 -2.47 0.54
C SER A 361 11.99 -1.22 -0.26
N MET A 362 13.28 -0.93 -0.41
CA MET A 362 13.78 0.13 -1.28
C MET A 362 13.90 -0.40 -2.71
N VAL A 363 13.49 0.43 -3.66
CA VAL A 363 13.61 0.12 -5.09
C VAL A 363 14.90 0.73 -5.60
N PHE A 364 15.74 -0.08 -6.23
CA PHE A 364 16.93 0.42 -6.91
C PHE A 364 16.78 0.19 -8.42
N PRO A 365 16.86 1.23 -9.25
CA PRO A 365 17.23 1.02 -10.63
C PRO A 365 18.72 0.67 -10.64
N LEU A 366 19.06 -0.57 -10.98
CA LEU A 366 20.46 -0.94 -11.21
C LEU A 366 20.83 -0.52 -12.64
N PRO A 367 21.70 0.48 -12.85
CA PRO A 367 22.21 0.76 -14.19
C PRO A 367 23.11 -0.40 -14.71
N ILE A 368 23.69 -1.18 -13.79
CA ILE A 368 24.71 -2.19 -14.08
C ILE A 368 24.10 -3.55 -14.46
N LEU A 369 22.86 -3.88 -14.10
CA LEU A 369 22.25 -5.18 -14.46
C LEU A 369 21.39 -5.14 -15.75
N GLY A 370 21.55 -4.10 -16.57
CA GLY A 370 20.92 -3.99 -17.89
C GLY A 370 21.32 -5.11 -18.86
N ILE A 371 22.30 -5.97 -18.54
CA ILE A 371 22.65 -7.11 -19.40
C ILE A 371 21.59 -8.20 -19.42
N PHE A 372 20.80 -8.40 -18.35
CA PHE A 372 19.63 -9.28 -18.46
C PHE A 372 18.51 -8.63 -19.28
N SER A 373 18.50 -7.29 -19.41
CA SER A 373 17.63 -6.60 -20.37
C SER A 373 17.90 -7.06 -21.81
N LEU A 374 19.15 -7.45 -22.10
CA LEU A 374 19.61 -7.92 -23.41
C LEU A 374 18.90 -9.20 -23.88
N PHE A 375 18.54 -10.06 -22.92
CA PHE A 375 17.92 -11.37 -23.15
C PHE A 375 16.45 -11.42 -22.70
N LEU A 376 16.01 -10.52 -21.82
CA LEU A 376 14.65 -10.44 -21.26
C LEU A 376 14.23 -8.96 -21.13
N PRO A 377 13.11 -8.50 -21.71
CA PRO A 377 12.68 -7.10 -21.65
C PRO A 377 12.11 -6.75 -20.26
N ILE A 378 12.98 -6.67 -19.25
CA ILE A 378 12.59 -6.43 -17.86
C ILE A 378 13.42 -5.23 -17.36
N SER A 379 12.75 -4.12 -17.06
CA SER A 379 13.33 -3.09 -16.19
C SER A 379 13.55 -3.74 -14.81
N LEU A 380 14.75 -4.26 -14.55
CA LEU A 380 15.11 -4.93 -13.30
C LEU A 380 15.24 -3.88 -12.19
N LYS A 381 14.08 -3.40 -11.74
CA LYS A 381 13.92 -2.72 -10.45
C LYS A 381 14.16 -3.76 -9.38
N VAL A 382 15.37 -3.83 -8.84
CA VAL A 382 15.59 -4.77 -7.74
C VAL A 382 15.06 -4.14 -6.47
N ARG A 383 14.17 -4.89 -5.83
CA ARG A 383 13.58 -4.53 -4.55
C ARG A 383 14.42 -5.21 -3.50
N LEU A 384 15.15 -4.42 -2.73
CA LEU A 384 15.88 -4.93 -1.58
C LEU A 384 15.16 -4.49 -0.33
N ASN A 385 15.02 -5.42 0.61
CA ASN A 385 14.57 -5.05 1.94
C ASN A 385 15.55 -4.02 2.53
N ALA A 386 15.02 -3.00 3.20
CA ALA A 386 15.83 -1.93 3.73
C ALA A 386 16.85 -2.38 4.79
N LEU A 387 16.55 -3.42 5.58
CA LEU A 387 17.51 -3.98 6.55
C LEU A 387 18.75 -4.55 5.86
N VAL A 388 18.60 -5.09 4.65
CA VAL A 388 19.75 -5.60 3.87
C VAL A 388 20.70 -4.45 3.55
N LEU A 389 20.17 -3.34 3.05
CA LEU A 389 21.00 -2.18 2.69
C LEU A 389 21.65 -1.55 3.92
N ILE A 390 20.87 -1.30 4.97
CA ILE A 390 21.37 -0.67 6.19
C ILE A 390 22.39 -1.58 6.88
N GLY A 391 22.14 -2.90 6.89
CA GLY A 391 23.08 -3.90 7.40
C GLY A 391 24.38 -3.95 6.61
N LEU A 392 24.33 -3.89 5.28
CA LEU A 392 25.53 -3.80 4.44
C LEU A 392 26.33 -2.52 4.71
N PHE A 393 25.66 -1.38 4.87
CA PHE A 393 26.31 -0.12 5.21
C PHE A 393 26.97 -0.17 6.59
N PHE A 394 26.26 -0.71 7.59
CA PHE A 394 26.81 -0.91 8.93
C PHE A 394 28.04 -1.82 8.91
N LEU A 395 28.00 -2.93 8.17
CA LEU A 395 29.14 -3.85 8.04
C LEU A 395 30.32 -3.20 7.30
N ALA A 396 30.06 -2.38 6.27
CA ALA A 396 31.09 -1.63 5.57
C ALA A 396 31.78 -0.62 6.51
N ASP A 397 31.01 0.11 7.32
CA ASP A 397 31.56 1.02 8.32
C ASP A 397 32.30 0.28 9.42
N LEU A 398 31.78 -0.85 9.90
CA LEU A 398 32.46 -1.66 10.90
C LEU A 398 33.81 -2.18 10.37
N SER A 399 33.83 -2.69 9.14
CA SER A 399 35.05 -3.14 8.47
C SER A 399 36.06 -2.00 8.31
N GLY A 400 35.62 -0.83 7.85
CA GLY A 400 36.48 0.35 7.71
C GLY A 400 36.98 0.88 9.05
N GLY A 401 36.14 0.87 10.09
CA GLY A 401 36.49 1.28 11.44
C GLY A 401 37.51 0.35 12.10
N ILE A 402 37.39 -0.95 11.90
CA ILE A 402 38.43 -1.94 12.29
C ILE A 402 39.73 -1.69 11.50
N GLY A 403 39.62 -1.37 10.21
CA GLY A 403 40.74 -0.93 9.38
C GLY A 403 41.48 0.27 9.98
N GLN A 404 40.76 1.29 10.45
CA GLN A 404 41.33 2.47 11.10
C GLN A 404 42.08 2.12 12.40
N ILE A 405 41.52 1.23 13.22
CA ILE A 405 42.20 0.76 14.46
C ILE A 405 43.49 0.00 14.12
N THR A 406 43.51 -0.72 12.99
CA THR A 406 44.69 -1.49 12.54
C THR A 406 45.69 -0.67 11.72
N GLY A 407 45.49 0.66 11.60
CA GLY A 407 46.44 1.58 10.96
C GLY A 407 46.15 1.91 9.50
N HIS A 408 45.03 1.46 8.93
CA HIS A 408 44.62 1.86 7.58
C HIS A 408 44.00 3.26 7.59
N ALA A 409 44.57 4.18 6.81
CA ALA A 409 43.99 5.51 6.63
C ALA A 409 42.68 5.43 5.84
N SER A 410 41.64 6.12 6.33
CA SER A 410 40.37 6.29 5.63
C SER A 410 39.87 7.72 5.83
N MET A 411 39.35 8.31 4.75
CA MET A 411 38.72 9.63 4.76
C MET A 411 37.24 9.56 5.17
N VAL A 412 36.75 8.38 5.54
CA VAL A 412 35.36 8.15 5.95
C VAL A 412 35.28 8.08 7.48
N GLY A 413 34.32 8.80 8.05
CA GLY A 413 34.03 8.81 9.48
C GLY A 413 33.30 7.56 9.96
N HIS A 414 33.86 6.37 9.76
CA HIS A 414 33.21 5.09 10.05
C HIS A 414 32.64 5.00 11.48
N TRP A 415 33.42 5.39 12.48
CA TRP A 415 32.97 5.39 13.88
C TRP A 415 31.89 6.44 14.16
N ALA A 416 31.89 7.56 13.42
CA ALA A 416 30.80 8.53 13.49
C ALA A 416 29.50 7.92 12.95
N HIS A 417 29.57 7.21 11.82
CA HIS A 417 28.40 6.54 11.24
C HIS A 417 27.83 5.46 12.15
N ILE A 418 28.69 4.60 12.72
CA ILE A 418 28.29 3.56 13.68
C ILE A 418 27.63 4.20 14.90
N GLY A 419 28.26 5.22 15.49
CA GLY A 419 27.73 5.92 16.66
C GLY A 419 26.37 6.58 16.39
N GLY A 420 26.25 7.26 15.25
CA GLY A 420 24.99 7.83 14.78
C GLY A 420 23.91 6.76 14.64
N MET A 421 24.19 5.69 13.90
CA MET A 421 23.25 4.60 13.63
C MET A 421 22.78 3.90 14.90
N LEU A 422 23.69 3.56 15.82
CA LEU A 422 23.34 2.93 17.09
C LEU A 422 22.50 3.87 17.98
N CYS A 423 22.84 5.16 18.02
CA CYS A 423 22.02 6.15 18.69
C CYS A 423 20.60 6.21 18.09
N GLY A 424 20.51 6.16 16.76
CA GLY A 424 19.25 6.15 16.04
C GLY A 424 18.36 4.95 16.38
N ILE A 425 18.95 3.75 16.42
CA ILE A 425 18.27 2.52 16.86
C ILE A 425 17.82 2.67 18.32
N GLY A 426 18.69 3.17 19.20
CA GLY A 426 18.38 3.44 20.61
C GLY A 426 17.20 4.39 20.79
N LEU A 427 17.19 5.52 20.08
CA LEU A 427 16.08 6.48 20.08
C LEU A 427 14.79 5.84 19.56
N ALA A 428 14.85 5.07 18.46
CA ALA A 428 13.68 4.41 17.93
C ALA A 428 13.06 3.42 18.92
N MET A 429 13.88 2.64 19.63
CA MET A 429 13.41 1.75 20.69
C MET A 429 12.83 2.52 21.88
N ALA A 430 13.53 3.56 22.36
CA ALA A 430 13.09 4.38 23.50
C ALA A 430 11.72 5.06 23.26
N PHE A 431 11.46 5.46 22.02
CA PHE A 431 10.19 6.08 21.61
C PHE A 431 9.15 5.07 21.10
N LYS A 432 9.37 3.76 21.31
CA LYS A 432 8.47 2.66 20.91
C LYS A 432 8.07 2.68 19.44
N LEU A 433 9.01 3.10 18.58
CA LEU A 433 8.80 3.15 17.13
C LEU A 433 8.69 1.75 16.50
N SER A 434 9.21 0.70 17.17
CA SER A 434 9.05 -0.69 16.74
C SER A 434 7.60 -1.15 16.83
N GLN A 435 6.85 -0.77 17.87
CA GLN A 435 5.44 -1.13 18.02
C GLN A 435 4.59 -0.49 16.91
N GLN A 436 4.85 0.78 16.59
CA GLN A 436 4.21 1.46 15.47
C GLN A 436 4.55 0.81 14.12
N ALA A 437 5.78 0.32 13.97
CA ALA A 437 6.20 -0.41 12.77
C ALA A 437 5.47 -1.76 12.63
N PHE A 438 5.30 -2.47 13.74
CA PHE A 438 4.53 -3.72 13.81
C PHE A 438 3.07 -3.50 13.40
N GLU A 439 2.40 -2.50 14.00
CA GLU A 439 1.02 -2.15 13.65
C GLU A 439 0.90 -1.77 12.16
N GLU A 440 1.71 -0.84 11.65
CA GLU A 440 1.67 -0.42 10.23
C GLU A 440 1.89 -1.61 9.28
N ARG A 441 2.85 -2.48 9.56
CA ARG A 441 3.13 -3.67 8.73
C ARG A 441 1.92 -4.59 8.65
N HIS A 442 1.32 -4.95 9.78
CA HIS A 442 0.22 -5.90 9.80
C HIS A 442 -1.09 -5.30 9.27
N LEU A 443 -1.30 -3.98 9.43
CA LEU A 443 -2.38 -3.25 8.76
C LEU A 443 -2.20 -3.25 7.24
N GLU A 444 -0.98 -3.06 6.73
CA GLU A 444 -0.70 -3.15 5.30
C GLU A 444 -0.98 -4.54 4.72
N ILE A 445 -0.63 -5.60 5.46
CA ILE A 445 -0.96 -6.98 5.07
C ILE A 445 -2.48 -7.16 5.04
N GLY A 446 -3.19 -6.78 6.10
CA GLY A 446 -4.65 -6.89 6.17
C GLY A 446 -5.36 -6.10 5.07
N SER A 447 -4.97 -4.85 4.86
CA SER A 447 -5.51 -3.96 3.82
C SER A 447 -5.26 -4.51 2.42
N ASN A 448 -4.05 -4.97 2.14
CA ASN A 448 -3.75 -5.61 0.86
C ASN A 448 -4.57 -6.90 0.68
N SER A 449 -4.76 -7.74 1.71
CA SER A 449 -5.64 -8.90 1.62
C SER A 449 -7.10 -8.55 1.28
N VAL A 450 -7.60 -7.39 1.73
CA VAL A 450 -8.95 -6.91 1.40
C VAL A 450 -9.04 -6.34 -0.02
N HIS A 451 -8.07 -5.51 -0.42
CA HIS A 451 -8.17 -4.65 -1.61
C HIS A 451 -7.32 -5.07 -2.80
N LYS A 452 -6.21 -5.80 -2.60
CA LYS A 452 -5.24 -6.17 -3.64
C LYS A 452 -4.87 -7.65 -3.56
N GLN A 453 -5.26 -8.43 -4.56
CA GLN A 453 -4.72 -9.79 -4.74
C GLN A 453 -3.27 -9.71 -5.24
N SER A 454 -2.33 -9.44 -4.32
CA SER A 454 -0.89 -9.55 -4.61
C SER A 454 -0.46 -11.01 -4.51
N PRO A 455 0.55 -11.44 -5.30
CA PRO A 455 1.06 -12.82 -5.23
C PRO A 455 1.51 -13.17 -3.80
N GLY A 456 0.92 -14.22 -3.22
CA GLY A 456 1.27 -14.71 -1.88
C GLY A 456 0.52 -14.08 -0.69
N MET A 457 -0.44 -13.16 -0.91
CA MET A 457 -1.32 -12.67 0.15
C MET A 457 -2.72 -13.28 0.04
N SER A 458 -3.13 -14.00 1.07
CA SER A 458 -4.46 -14.62 1.20
C SER A 458 -5.34 -13.84 2.20
N LEU A 459 -6.65 -14.09 2.17
CA LEU A 459 -7.55 -13.57 3.22
C LEU A 459 -7.14 -14.11 4.60
N GLU A 460 -6.65 -15.35 4.66
CA GLU A 460 -6.16 -16.01 5.87
C GLU A 460 -4.93 -15.29 6.44
N SER A 461 -3.92 -14.98 5.61
CA SER A 461 -2.75 -14.23 6.08
C SER A 461 -3.08 -12.83 6.56
N GLY A 462 -4.11 -12.21 5.96
CA GLY A 462 -4.66 -10.93 6.40
C GLY A 462 -5.33 -11.04 7.76
N GLU A 463 -6.19 -12.04 7.94
CA GLU A 463 -6.87 -12.32 9.21
C GLU A 463 -5.86 -12.61 10.34
N GLU A 464 -4.87 -13.47 10.11
CA GLU A 464 -3.82 -13.77 11.07
C GLU A 464 -3.07 -12.50 11.50
N SER A 465 -2.67 -11.67 10.53
CA SER A 465 -1.95 -10.41 10.78
C SER A 465 -2.76 -9.44 11.62
N LEU A 466 -4.05 -9.27 11.33
CA LEU A 466 -4.92 -8.36 12.06
C LEU A 466 -5.21 -8.87 13.48
N ASN A 467 -5.35 -10.18 13.65
CA ASN A 467 -5.51 -10.79 14.98
C ASN A 467 -4.27 -10.59 15.87
N LEU A 468 -3.06 -10.55 15.29
CA LEU A 468 -1.84 -10.23 16.04
C LEU A 468 -1.89 -8.80 16.59
N ILE A 469 -2.36 -7.83 15.80
CA ILE A 469 -2.57 -6.44 16.28
C ILE A 469 -3.58 -6.43 17.42
N LEU A 470 -4.74 -7.07 17.24
CA LEU A 470 -5.82 -7.06 18.23
C LEU A 470 -5.46 -7.77 19.54
N LYS A 471 -4.45 -8.65 19.53
CA LYS A 471 -3.90 -9.28 20.73
C LYS A 471 -3.09 -8.30 21.58
N GLU A 472 -2.32 -7.40 20.97
CA GLU A 472 -1.55 -6.38 21.68
C GLU A 472 -2.37 -5.12 21.97
N ASN A 473 -3.19 -4.71 21.01
CA ASN A 473 -4.02 -3.52 21.04
C ASN A 473 -5.46 -3.87 20.62
N PRO A 474 -6.29 -4.35 21.56
CA PRO A 474 -7.66 -4.78 21.26
C PRO A 474 -8.56 -3.66 20.74
N GLU A 475 -8.23 -2.40 21.02
CA GLU A 475 -9.01 -1.22 20.61
C GLU A 475 -8.52 -0.62 19.28
N ASN A 476 -7.62 -1.29 18.55
CA ASN A 476 -7.17 -0.81 17.24
C ASN A 476 -8.32 -0.84 16.22
N VAL A 477 -8.92 0.32 15.98
CA VAL A 477 -10.10 0.49 15.11
C VAL A 477 -9.82 0.04 13.68
N GLU A 478 -8.68 0.41 13.11
CA GLU A 478 -8.33 0.07 11.73
C GLU A 478 -8.22 -1.44 11.56
N ALA A 479 -7.60 -2.14 12.52
CA ALA A 479 -7.52 -3.59 12.51
C ALA A 479 -8.90 -4.26 12.65
N LEU A 480 -9.78 -3.72 13.51
CA LEU A 480 -11.16 -4.21 13.65
C LEU A 480 -11.94 -4.07 12.34
N LEU A 481 -11.83 -2.92 11.66
CA LEU A 481 -12.53 -2.65 10.41
C LEU A 481 -12.02 -3.54 9.27
N LEU A 482 -10.70 -3.64 9.09
CA LEU A 482 -10.11 -4.51 8.07
C LEU A 482 -10.50 -5.97 8.32
N LEU A 483 -10.52 -6.41 9.58
CA LEU A 483 -10.92 -7.77 9.92
C LEU A 483 -12.42 -7.98 9.67
N ALA A 484 -13.26 -7.00 9.99
CA ALA A 484 -14.69 -7.02 9.68
C ALA A 484 -14.92 -7.15 8.16
N GLN A 485 -14.17 -6.40 7.35
CA GLN A 485 -14.22 -6.46 5.89
C GLN A 485 -13.75 -7.82 5.34
N ILE A 486 -12.69 -8.41 5.90
CA ILE A 486 -12.28 -9.80 5.56
C ILE A 486 -13.42 -10.78 5.88
N LYS A 487 -13.99 -10.70 7.09
CA LYS A 487 -15.06 -11.58 7.56
C LYS A 487 -16.38 -11.41 6.82
N THR A 488 -16.58 -10.26 6.17
CA THR A 488 -17.80 -9.94 5.42
C THR A 488 -17.62 -9.91 3.90
N LYS A 489 -16.42 -10.23 3.41
CA LYS A 489 -16.03 -10.11 1.99
C LYS A 489 -17.01 -10.76 1.02
N PHE A 490 -17.58 -11.91 1.39
CA PHE A 490 -18.52 -12.67 0.55
C PHE A 490 -19.97 -12.59 1.00
N ARG A 491 -20.21 -12.34 2.30
CA ARG A 491 -21.54 -12.22 2.90
C ARG A 491 -21.43 -11.66 4.32
N ALA A 492 -22.51 -11.08 4.83
CA ALA A 492 -22.62 -10.72 6.24
C ALA A 492 -22.42 -11.95 7.15
N THR A 493 -21.64 -11.78 8.22
CA THR A 493 -21.34 -12.82 9.22
C THR A 493 -21.56 -12.28 10.64
N PRO A 494 -21.93 -13.12 11.63
CA PRO A 494 -22.06 -12.68 13.02
C PRO A 494 -20.76 -12.14 13.62
N GLU A 495 -19.62 -12.74 13.28
CA GLU A 495 -18.30 -12.24 13.68
C GLU A 495 -18.03 -10.85 13.09
N GLY A 496 -18.31 -10.64 11.81
CA GLY A 496 -18.20 -9.32 11.17
C GLY A 496 -19.10 -8.27 11.83
N GLU A 497 -20.30 -8.67 12.27
CA GLU A 497 -21.26 -7.76 12.93
C GLU A 497 -20.67 -7.25 14.25
N GLN A 498 -20.10 -8.16 15.04
CA GLN A 498 -19.46 -7.82 16.32
C GLN A 498 -18.26 -6.88 16.12
N LEU A 499 -17.44 -7.15 15.09
CA LEU A 499 -16.27 -6.32 14.78
C LEU A 499 -16.67 -4.91 14.34
N TYR A 500 -17.64 -4.77 13.43
CA TYR A 500 -18.17 -3.47 13.03
C TYR A 500 -18.79 -2.71 14.21
N THR A 501 -19.60 -3.38 15.03
CA THR A 501 -20.25 -2.76 16.19
C THR A 501 -19.20 -2.23 17.17
N ARG A 502 -18.15 -3.02 17.42
CA ARG A 502 -17.03 -2.61 18.29
C ARG A 502 -16.26 -1.43 17.70
N ALA A 503 -15.93 -1.48 16.41
CA ALA A 503 -15.22 -0.39 15.73
C ALA A 503 -16.03 0.92 15.73
N LEU A 504 -17.34 0.85 15.44
CA LEU A 504 -18.26 1.99 15.50
C LEU A 504 -18.31 2.60 16.90
N GLY A 505 -18.45 1.76 17.94
CA GLY A 505 -18.46 2.23 19.32
C GLY A 505 -17.19 3.01 19.70
N LEU A 506 -16.02 2.52 19.26
CA LEU A 506 -14.74 3.19 19.49
C LEU A 506 -14.63 4.51 18.72
N LEU A 507 -14.96 4.52 17.42
CA LEU A 507 -14.95 5.73 16.59
C LEU A 507 -15.84 6.84 17.15
N LEU A 508 -17.04 6.48 17.62
CA LEU A 508 -18.01 7.41 18.18
C LEU A 508 -17.58 7.94 19.56
N LYS A 509 -16.88 7.12 20.34
CA LYS A 509 -16.25 7.51 21.62
C LYS A 509 -15.09 8.48 21.42
N GLU A 510 -14.28 8.27 20.38
CA GLU A 510 -13.16 9.14 19.98
C GLU A 510 -13.60 10.39 19.19
N ASN A 511 -14.90 10.54 18.93
CA ASN A 511 -15.47 11.63 18.12
C ASN A 511 -14.93 11.71 16.67
N ARG A 512 -14.52 10.56 16.11
CA ARG A 512 -14.10 10.40 14.70
C ARG A 512 -15.32 10.24 13.79
N LEU A 513 -16.17 11.27 13.74
CA LEU A 513 -17.46 11.23 13.04
C LEU A 513 -17.37 10.88 11.54
N PRO A 514 -16.40 11.39 10.75
CA PRO A 514 -16.31 11.04 9.33
C PRO A 514 -16.09 9.54 9.07
N GLU A 515 -15.22 8.93 9.87
CA GLU A 515 -14.92 7.50 9.79
C GLU A 515 -16.09 6.68 10.32
N ALA A 516 -16.69 7.09 11.45
CA ALA A 516 -17.88 6.45 12.00
C ALA A 516 -19.05 6.44 11.00
N ALA A 517 -19.26 7.54 10.29
CA ALA A 517 -20.28 7.67 9.26
C ALA A 517 -20.05 6.69 8.11
N THR A 518 -18.83 6.64 7.57
CA THR A 518 -18.47 5.72 6.49
C THR A 518 -18.65 4.26 6.91
N THR A 519 -18.16 3.90 8.11
CA THR A 519 -18.34 2.57 8.69
C THR A 519 -19.81 2.23 8.92
N PHE A 520 -20.62 3.19 9.37
CA PHE A 520 -22.04 2.97 9.64
C PHE A 520 -22.80 2.66 8.35
N VAL A 521 -22.51 3.38 7.25
CA VAL A 521 -23.13 3.10 5.94
C VAL A 521 -22.79 1.69 5.48
N GLU A 522 -21.52 1.28 5.59
CA GLU A 522 -21.10 -0.08 5.23
C GLU A 522 -21.78 -1.14 6.10
N PHE A 523 -21.82 -0.93 7.41
CA PHE A 523 -22.48 -1.80 8.38
C PHE A 523 -23.98 -1.92 8.10
N HIS A 524 -24.68 -0.80 7.96
CA HIS A 524 -26.11 -0.78 7.72
C HIS A 524 -26.47 -1.47 6.40
N ARG A 525 -25.70 -1.25 5.34
CA ARG A 525 -25.89 -1.95 4.06
C ARG A 525 -25.78 -3.47 4.19
N LEU A 526 -24.86 -3.97 5.02
CA LEU A 526 -24.62 -5.40 5.20
C LEU A 526 -25.63 -6.08 6.12
N TYR A 527 -26.06 -5.40 7.18
CA TYR A 527 -26.83 -6.00 8.27
C TYR A 527 -28.27 -5.48 8.39
N LEU A 528 -28.58 -4.34 7.74
CA LEU A 528 -29.86 -3.62 7.83
C LEU A 528 -30.26 -3.32 9.29
N LYS A 529 -29.26 -3.09 10.14
CA LYS A 529 -29.41 -2.80 11.57
C LYS A 529 -28.98 -1.37 11.89
N GLY A 530 -29.57 -0.80 12.93
CA GLY A 530 -29.10 0.44 13.55
C GLY A 530 -28.09 0.20 14.67
N ILE A 531 -27.57 1.30 15.21
CA ILE A 531 -26.78 1.33 16.44
C ILE A 531 -27.60 2.04 17.55
N ASP A 532 -27.00 2.34 18.70
CA ASP A 532 -27.73 3.02 19.78
C ASP A 532 -28.31 4.38 19.32
N GLY A 533 -29.51 4.72 19.80
CA GLY A 533 -30.26 5.88 19.34
C GLY A 533 -29.51 7.22 19.49
N ARG A 534 -28.68 7.37 20.53
CA ARG A 534 -27.90 8.60 20.71
C ARG A 534 -26.80 8.74 19.66
N SER A 535 -26.12 7.65 19.33
CA SER A 535 -25.12 7.60 18.26
C SER A 535 -25.75 7.78 16.89
N LEU A 536 -26.91 7.18 16.61
CA LEU A 536 -27.67 7.41 15.37
C LEU A 536 -28.02 8.89 15.19
N TYR A 537 -28.51 9.54 16.25
CA TYR A 537 -28.81 10.97 16.19
C TYR A 537 -27.57 11.84 15.94
N ARG A 538 -26.41 11.48 16.52
CA ARG A 538 -25.14 12.16 16.23
C ARG A 538 -24.72 11.99 14.77
N LEU A 539 -24.83 10.79 14.21
CA LEU A 539 -24.53 10.52 12.80
C LEU A 539 -25.49 11.24 11.86
N ALA A 540 -26.79 11.26 12.16
CA ALA A 540 -27.80 12.00 11.39
C ALA A 540 -27.44 13.49 11.27
N ASN A 541 -27.04 14.13 12.38
CA ASN A 541 -26.60 15.53 12.35
C ASN A 541 -25.32 15.73 11.51
N TYR A 542 -24.38 14.78 11.56
CA TYR A 542 -23.18 14.82 10.73
C TYR A 542 -23.51 14.70 9.24
N PHE A 543 -24.33 13.73 8.84
CA PHE A 543 -24.79 13.58 7.45
C PHE A 543 -25.55 14.80 6.95
N ASN A 544 -26.37 15.42 7.81
CA ASN A 544 -27.08 16.65 7.47
C ASN A 544 -26.12 17.82 7.17
N GLN A 545 -25.01 17.93 7.90
CA GLN A 545 -23.97 18.92 7.61
C GLN A 545 -23.26 18.67 6.28
N GLN A 546 -23.18 17.42 5.83
CA GLN A 546 -22.63 17.03 4.53
C GLN A 546 -23.66 17.06 3.40
N ASN A 547 -24.93 17.40 3.68
CA ASN A 547 -26.04 17.37 2.74
C ASN A 547 -26.35 15.97 2.16
N GLU A 548 -26.07 14.92 2.93
CA GLU A 548 -26.35 13.52 2.55
C GLU A 548 -27.72 13.08 3.07
N LEU A 549 -28.80 13.64 2.49
CA LEU A 549 -30.18 13.50 3.01
C LEU A 549 -30.67 12.05 3.10
N GLU A 550 -30.24 11.16 2.21
CA GLU A 550 -30.60 9.73 2.26
C GLU A 550 -30.08 9.05 3.53
N HIS A 551 -28.82 9.29 3.90
CA HIS A 551 -28.24 8.74 5.13
C HIS A 551 -28.87 9.37 6.38
N VAL A 552 -29.24 10.66 6.32
CA VAL A 552 -30.02 11.30 7.39
C VAL A 552 -31.36 10.59 7.57
N ALA A 553 -32.09 10.36 6.48
CA ALA A 553 -33.36 9.64 6.47
C ALA A 553 -33.21 8.25 7.10
N THR A 554 -32.22 7.46 6.67
CA THR A 554 -31.94 6.13 7.24
C THR A 554 -31.69 6.18 8.75
N CYS A 555 -30.84 7.10 9.24
CA CYS A 555 -30.55 7.18 10.67
C CYS A 555 -31.79 7.57 11.48
N LEU A 556 -32.58 8.54 11.00
CA LEU A 556 -33.76 9.01 11.71
C LEU A 556 -34.91 8.00 11.65
N GLU A 557 -35.07 7.29 10.54
CA GLU A 557 -36.05 6.21 10.39
C GLU A 557 -35.80 5.10 11.42
N LEU A 558 -34.56 4.61 11.50
CA LEU A 558 -34.14 3.60 12.48
C LEU A 558 -34.42 4.05 13.92
N LEU A 559 -34.20 5.33 14.21
CA LEU A 559 -34.41 5.90 15.53
C LEU A 559 -35.90 6.08 15.86
N CYS A 560 -36.73 6.51 14.90
CA CYS A 560 -38.18 6.67 15.07
C CYS A 560 -38.94 5.34 15.22
N ASN A 561 -38.34 4.26 14.70
CA ASN A 561 -38.89 2.91 14.75
C ASN A 561 -38.31 2.07 15.90
N ASP A 562 -37.29 2.56 16.62
CA ASP A 562 -36.73 1.88 17.78
C ASP A 562 -37.63 2.08 19.03
N PRO A 563 -38.21 1.00 19.59
CA PRO A 563 -39.06 1.07 20.78
C PRO A 563 -38.36 1.64 22.03
N GLN A 564 -37.02 1.62 22.08
CA GLN A 564 -36.26 2.16 23.20
C GLN A 564 -36.12 3.68 23.15
N THR A 565 -36.33 4.29 21.98
CA THR A 565 -36.24 5.75 21.83
C THR A 565 -37.50 6.40 22.38
N SER A 566 -37.35 7.29 23.35
CA SER A 566 -38.46 7.96 24.03
C SER A 566 -38.14 9.41 24.43
N GLY A 567 -39.17 10.16 24.83
CA GLY A 567 -39.06 11.54 25.28
C GLY A 567 -38.58 12.49 24.19
N ASP A 568 -37.82 13.51 24.60
CA ASP A 568 -37.30 14.58 23.74
C ASP A 568 -36.54 14.09 22.50
N LEU A 569 -35.84 12.95 22.60
CA LEU A 569 -35.04 12.42 21.50
C LEU A 569 -35.95 11.90 20.38
N LEU A 570 -37.01 11.18 20.75
CA LEU A 570 -38.00 10.69 19.79
C LEU A 570 -38.73 11.85 19.14
N GLU A 571 -39.19 12.81 19.93
CA GLU A 571 -39.91 13.98 19.43
C GLU A 571 -39.09 14.78 18.40
N LYS A 572 -37.83 15.09 18.71
CA LYS A 572 -36.91 15.80 17.81
C LYS A 572 -36.67 15.02 16.52
N SER A 573 -36.48 13.71 16.63
CA SER A 573 -36.16 12.87 15.49
C SER A 573 -37.35 12.68 14.57
N LEU A 574 -38.57 12.53 15.09
CA LEU A 574 -39.80 12.51 14.30
C LEU A 574 -39.96 13.80 13.50
N TYR A 575 -39.75 14.95 14.14
CA TYR A 575 -39.87 16.25 13.47
C TYR A 575 -38.81 16.42 12.38
N GLN A 576 -37.54 16.10 12.68
CA GLN A 576 -36.46 16.16 11.71
C GLN A 576 -36.70 15.20 10.55
N TYR A 577 -37.18 13.99 10.83
CA TYR A 577 -37.42 13.00 9.78
C TYR A 577 -38.51 13.45 8.82
N GLY A 578 -39.63 13.96 9.34
CA GLY A 578 -40.69 14.54 8.51
C GLY A 578 -40.16 15.67 7.62
N LYS A 579 -39.27 16.53 8.11
CA LYS A 579 -38.64 17.59 7.30
C LYS A 579 -37.68 17.07 6.22
N VAL A 580 -36.93 16.01 6.52
CA VAL A 580 -36.08 15.36 5.51
C VAL A 580 -36.94 14.69 4.44
N LEU A 581 -38.05 14.06 4.81
CA LEU A 581 -39.01 13.49 3.87
C LEU A 581 -39.66 14.55 2.97
N GLU A 582 -40.08 15.71 3.53
CA GLU A 582 -40.53 16.86 2.73
C GLU A 582 -39.46 17.27 1.69
N SER A 583 -38.19 17.37 2.09
CA SER A 583 -37.11 17.75 1.19
C SER A 583 -36.78 16.70 0.11
N LEU A 584 -37.11 15.44 0.38
CA LEU A 584 -36.99 14.34 -0.57
C LEU A 584 -38.24 14.20 -1.48
N GLY A 585 -39.24 15.07 -1.31
CA GLY A 585 -40.49 15.05 -2.09
C GLY A 585 -41.48 13.98 -1.65
N MET A 586 -41.34 13.44 -0.44
CA MET A 586 -42.20 12.40 0.13
C MET A 586 -43.23 13.01 1.11
N GLU A 587 -44.13 13.84 0.60
CA GLU A 587 -45.08 14.62 1.41
C GLU A 587 -46.02 13.76 2.26
N ASP A 588 -46.62 12.72 1.67
CA ASP A 588 -47.52 11.79 2.40
C ASP A 588 -46.82 11.08 3.57
N ALA A 589 -45.56 10.70 3.37
CA ALA A 589 -44.76 10.06 4.42
C ALA A 589 -44.39 11.07 5.52
N ALA A 590 -44.05 12.30 5.14
CA ALA A 590 -43.78 13.37 6.10
C ALA A 590 -45.00 13.64 6.99
N GLU A 591 -46.19 13.72 6.40
CA GLU A 591 -47.44 13.94 7.14
C GLU A 591 -47.70 12.84 8.17
N HIS A 592 -47.47 11.58 7.82
CA HIS A 592 -47.58 10.46 8.75
C HIS A 592 -46.74 10.68 10.03
N TYR A 593 -45.48 11.12 9.89
CA TYR A 593 -44.61 11.37 11.04
C TYR A 593 -44.99 12.64 11.81
N PHE A 594 -45.50 13.68 11.15
CA PHE A 594 -46.03 14.86 11.85
C PHE A 594 -47.28 14.53 12.67
N CYS A 595 -48.20 13.72 12.14
CA CYS A 595 -49.36 13.24 12.90
C CYS A 595 -48.94 12.44 14.14
N ARG A 596 -47.92 11.57 14.03
CA ARG A 596 -47.35 10.87 15.20
C ARG A 596 -46.86 11.82 16.29
N ILE A 597 -46.30 12.99 15.93
CA ILE A 597 -45.86 13.99 16.92
C ILE A 597 -47.06 14.63 17.61
N LEU A 598 -48.10 15.00 16.86
CA LEU A 598 -49.33 15.58 17.42
C LEU A 598 -50.04 14.61 18.38
N ASP A 599 -50.03 13.32 18.06
CA ASP A 599 -50.64 12.27 18.89
C ASP A 599 -49.83 11.97 20.15
N GLN A 600 -48.50 11.82 20.03
CA GLN A 600 -47.64 11.38 21.12
C GLN A 600 -47.11 12.53 21.99
N PHE A 601 -47.02 13.74 21.45
CA PHE A 601 -46.44 14.92 22.09
C PHE A 601 -47.32 16.18 21.92
N PRO A 602 -48.60 16.15 22.30
CA PRO A 602 -49.57 17.20 21.95
C PRO A 602 -49.22 18.60 22.49
N ASN A 603 -48.50 18.69 23.62
CA ASN A 603 -48.16 19.95 24.29
C ASN A 603 -46.76 20.48 23.94
N SER A 604 -46.12 19.93 22.92
CA SER A 604 -44.72 20.21 22.65
C SER A 604 -44.49 21.42 21.72
N PRO A 605 -43.29 22.03 21.75
CA PRO A 605 -42.97 23.14 20.84
C PRO A 605 -43.07 22.77 19.35
N PHE A 606 -42.74 21.51 18.99
CA PHE A 606 -42.86 21.04 17.61
C PHE A 606 -44.33 20.84 17.21
N SER A 607 -45.17 20.33 18.11
CA SER A 607 -46.63 20.22 17.90
C SER A 607 -47.28 21.58 17.67
N GLN A 608 -46.95 22.59 18.48
CA GLN A 608 -47.44 23.96 18.29
C GLN A 608 -47.03 24.53 16.93
N LYS A 609 -45.79 24.25 16.50
CA LYS A 609 -45.26 24.71 15.21
C LYS A 609 -45.97 24.04 14.03
N LEU A 610 -46.25 22.74 14.13
CA LEU A 610 -46.97 21.99 13.10
C LEU A 610 -48.43 22.44 12.99
N GLN A 611 -49.11 22.67 14.12
CA GLN A 611 -50.49 23.20 14.14
C GLN A 611 -50.58 24.60 13.50
N LEU A 612 -49.60 25.48 13.76
CA LEU A 612 -49.51 26.79 13.11
C LEU A 612 -49.25 26.68 11.61
N GLN A 613 -48.53 25.64 11.16
CA GLN A 613 -48.25 25.41 9.75
C GLN A 613 -49.51 24.91 9.01
N GLN A 614 -50.28 24.02 9.63
CA GLN A 614 -51.58 23.54 9.12
C GLN A 614 -52.65 24.64 9.06
N GLN A 615 -52.58 25.67 9.91
CA GLN A 615 -53.49 26.82 9.86
C GLN A 615 -53.14 27.85 8.76
N ARG A 616 -51.98 27.71 8.11
CA ARG A 616 -51.45 28.67 7.11
C ARG A 616 -51.44 28.14 5.68
N GLY A 617 -51.51 26.82 5.49
CA GLY A 617 -51.77 26.17 4.20
C GLY A 617 -53.27 26.03 3.99
#